data_AF-X0RYG0-F1
#
_entry.id   AF-X0RYG0-F1
#
_cell.length_a   1.000
_cell.length_b   1.000
_cell.length_c   1.000
_cell.angle_alpha   90.00
_cell.angle_beta   90.00
_cell.angle_gamma   90.00
#
_symmetry.space_group_name_H-M   'P 1'
#
loop_
_entity.id
_entity.type
_entity.pdbx_description
1 polymer ?
#
loop_
_entity_poly.entity_id
_entity_poly.type
_entity_poly.pdbx_seq_one_letter_code
_entity_poly.pdbx_strand_id
1 'polypeptide(L)'
;MTRGSATAVVVTCLALFVFGMFIVMAVGAGPGLLRGMELGGLENIGAPRVGLVTLVGEILVAQPTIESLQKMEKRDDVCAILLRIDSPGGAVVASQEIHDEVLRIREN
;
A
#
# COMPACT_ATOMS: atom_id res chain seq x y z
N MET A 1 -28.18 22.41 59.50
CA MET A 1 -27.13 23.36 59.06
C MET A 1 -25.99 22.62 58.33
N THR A 2 -26.29 21.66 57.45
CA THR A 2 -25.26 20.79 56.79
C THR A 2 -25.58 20.40 55.33
N ARG A 3 -26.71 20.85 54.75
CA ARG A 3 -27.10 20.48 53.37
C ARG A 3 -26.22 21.14 52.29
N GLY A 4 -25.69 22.34 52.56
CA GLY A 4 -24.84 23.08 51.60
C GLY A 4 -23.40 22.57 51.50
N SER A 5 -22.85 21.99 52.58
CA SER A 5 -21.48 21.45 52.54
C SER A 5 -21.43 20.10 51.81
N ALA A 6 -22.45 19.25 51.99
CA ALA A 6 -22.52 17.96 51.31
C ALA A 6 -22.68 18.12 49.79
N THR A 7 -23.51 19.05 49.32
CA THR A 7 -23.68 19.31 47.88
C THR A 7 -22.44 19.95 47.26
N ALA A 8 -21.76 20.85 47.97
CA ALA A 8 -20.51 21.45 47.51
C ALA A 8 -19.38 20.43 47.32
N VAL A 9 -19.25 19.46 48.24
CA VAL A 9 -18.24 18.39 48.14
C VAL A 9 -18.52 17.47 46.95
N VAL A 10 -19.78 17.10 46.73
CA VAL A 10 -20.17 16.23 45.60
C VAL A 10 -19.93 16.90 44.25
N VAL A 11 -20.30 18.18 44.12
CA VAL A 11 -20.07 18.95 42.88
C VAL A 11 -18.58 19.13 42.61
N THR A 12 -17.77 19.37 43.64
CA THR A 12 -16.31 19.52 43.50
C THR A 12 -15.66 18.20 43.09
N CYS A 13 -16.06 17.07 43.68
CA CYS A 13 -15.58 15.75 43.27
C CYS A 13 -15.97 15.41 41.82
N LEU A 14 -17.20 15.72 41.41
CA LEU A 14 -17.67 15.50 40.04
C LEU A 14 -16.87 16.35 39.04
N ALA A 15 -16.62 17.61 39.36
CA ALA A 15 -15.83 18.52 38.52
C ALA A 15 -14.38 18.02 38.35
N LEU A 16 -13.75 17.57 39.44
CA LEU A 16 -12.40 17.00 39.39
C LEU A 16 -12.35 15.68 38.61
N PHE A 17 -13.38 14.85 38.70
CA PHE A 17 -13.48 13.61 37.93
C PHE A 17 -13.62 13.87 36.43
N VAL A 18 -14.49 14.80 36.03
CA VAL A 18 -14.68 15.19 34.62
C VAL A 18 -13.42 15.86 34.06
N PHE A 19 -12.78 16.73 34.83
CA PHE A 19 -11.53 17.38 34.44
C PHE A 19 -10.37 16.37 34.32
N GLY A 20 -10.28 15.42 35.25
CA GLY A 20 -9.30 14.33 35.19
C GLY A 20 -9.51 13.44 33.97
N MET A 21 -10.76 13.09 33.65
CA MET A 21 -11.10 12.31 32.45
C MET A 21 -10.74 13.08 31.16
N PHE A 22 -10.90 14.40 31.15
CA PHE A 22 -10.51 15.25 30.02
C PHE A 22 -9.00 15.29 29.81
N ILE A 23 -8.20 15.36 30.90
CA ILE A 23 -6.73 15.28 30.83
C ILE A 23 -6.26 13.89 30.38
N VAL A 24 -6.87 12.82 30.88
CA VAL A 24 -6.55 11.45 30.45
C VAL A 24 -6.90 11.22 28.99
N MET A 25 -7.99 11.79 28.47
CA MET A 25 -8.29 11.80 27.04
C MET A 25 -7.27 12.64 26.24
N ALA A 26 -6.93 13.85 26.69
CA ALA A 26 -6.01 14.73 25.97
C ALA A 26 -4.55 14.21 25.94
N VAL A 27 -4.11 13.52 27.00
CA VAL A 27 -2.74 12.99 27.14
C VAL A 27 -2.67 11.51 26.71
N GLY A 28 -3.68 10.70 27.06
CA GLY A 28 -3.77 9.27 26.75
C GLY A 28 -4.25 8.96 25.33
N ALA A 29 -5.09 9.82 24.74
CA ALA A 29 -5.34 9.86 23.28
C ALA A 29 -4.52 10.98 22.60
N GLY A 30 -3.48 11.47 23.27
CA GLY A 30 -2.51 12.43 22.74
C GLY A 30 -1.53 11.79 21.74
N PRO A 31 -0.41 12.45 21.41
CA PRO A 31 0.40 12.18 20.22
C PRO A 31 1.00 10.77 20.09
N GLY A 32 0.92 9.92 21.12
CA GLY A 32 1.28 8.50 21.04
C GLY A 32 0.28 7.63 20.26
N LEU A 33 -1.02 7.95 20.30
CA LEU A 33 -2.05 7.22 19.55
C LEU A 33 -2.08 7.66 18.07
N LEU A 34 -1.89 8.95 17.81
CA LEU A 34 -1.70 9.50 16.45
C LEU A 34 -0.38 9.03 15.80
N ARG A 35 0.69 8.82 16.58
CA ARG A 35 1.95 8.25 16.06
C ARG A 35 1.92 6.73 15.86
N GLY A 36 1.03 6.02 16.55
CA GLY A 36 0.93 4.55 16.49
C GLY A 36 -0.02 4.02 15.42
N MET A 37 -0.99 4.83 14.93
CA MET A 37 -2.06 4.37 14.05
C MET A 37 -2.12 5.00 12.65
N GLU A 38 -1.25 5.94 12.27
CA GLU A 38 -1.39 6.67 10.99
C GLU A 38 -0.14 6.74 10.10
N LEU A 39 0.76 5.75 10.13
CA LEU A 39 1.86 5.69 9.13
C LEU A 39 2.14 4.26 8.63
N GLY A 40 1.12 3.42 8.48
CA GLY A 40 1.30 2.06 7.95
C GLY A 40 0.28 1.62 6.89
N GLY A 41 -0.92 2.22 6.87
CA GLY A 41 -2.03 1.74 6.04
C GLY A 41 -2.37 2.58 4.82
N LEU A 42 -2.04 3.89 4.82
CA LEU A 42 -2.51 4.83 3.79
C LEU A 42 -1.44 5.22 2.76
N GLU A 43 -0.14 5.04 3.05
CA GLU A 43 0.93 5.41 2.09
C GLU A 43 0.97 4.54 0.82
N ASN A 44 0.26 3.41 0.78
CA ASN A 44 0.30 2.47 -0.36
C ASN A 44 -0.97 2.46 -1.23
N ILE A 45 -2.00 3.23 -0.88
CA ILE A 45 -3.23 3.30 -1.67
C ILE A 45 -2.99 4.30 -2.81
N GLY A 46 -2.45 3.82 -3.93
CA GLY A 46 -2.20 4.62 -5.13
C GLY A 46 -0.72 4.87 -5.47
N ALA A 47 0.22 4.26 -4.75
CA ALA A 47 1.62 4.28 -5.16
C ALA A 47 1.77 3.61 -6.54
N PRO A 48 2.43 4.25 -7.52
CA PRO A 48 2.67 3.66 -8.83
C PRO A 48 3.43 2.34 -8.68
N ARG A 49 2.91 1.25 -9.25
CA ARG A 49 3.56 -0.07 -9.17
C ARG A 49 4.28 -0.37 -10.47
N VAL A 50 5.45 -1.00 -10.36
CA VAL A 50 6.16 -1.55 -11.51
C VAL A 50 5.86 -3.05 -11.59
N GLY A 51 5.31 -3.50 -12.71
CA GLY A 51 5.06 -4.91 -12.99
C GLY A 51 6.36 -5.62 -13.32
N LEU A 52 6.70 -6.70 -12.61
CA LEU A 52 7.87 -7.53 -12.92
C LEU A 52 7.46 -8.72 -13.77
N VAL A 53 8.07 -8.86 -14.94
CA VAL A 53 7.97 -10.05 -15.80
C VAL A 53 9.37 -10.66 -15.90
N THR A 54 9.49 -11.96 -15.60
CA THR A 54 10.77 -12.67 -15.63
C THR A 54 10.80 -13.67 -16.76
N LEU A 55 11.82 -13.60 -17.60
CA LEU A 55 12.12 -14.56 -18.65
C LEU A 55 13.39 -15.30 -18.23
N VAL A 56 13.25 -16.56 -17.83
CA VAL A 56 14.35 -17.38 -17.30
C VAL A 56 14.50 -18.66 -18.13
N GLY A 57 15.74 -19.01 -18.47
CA GLY A 57 16.04 -20.23 -19.23
C GLY A 57 15.82 -20.08 -20.74
N GLU A 58 15.76 -21.20 -21.45
CA GLU A 58 15.64 -21.21 -22.92
C GLU A 58 14.27 -20.71 -23.41
N ILE A 59 14.29 -19.92 -24.49
CA ILE A 59 13.09 -19.37 -25.12
C ILE A 59 12.61 -20.33 -26.22
N LEU A 60 11.82 -21.33 -25.84
CA LEU A 60 11.26 -22.30 -26.79
C LEU A 60 9.96 -21.80 -27.45
N VAL A 61 9.13 -21.08 -26.68
CA VAL A 61 7.81 -20.56 -27.10
C VAL A 61 7.61 -19.16 -26.51
N ALA A 62 6.89 -18.28 -27.21
CA ALA A 62 6.70 -16.90 -26.78
C ALA A 62 5.48 -16.69 -25.88
N GLN A 63 4.44 -17.52 -26.05
CA GLN A 63 3.12 -17.35 -25.43
C GLN A 63 3.18 -17.07 -23.92
N PRO A 64 3.96 -17.78 -23.08
CA PRO A 64 3.97 -17.53 -21.64
C PRO A 64 4.44 -16.11 -21.27
N THR A 65 5.45 -15.61 -22.00
CA THR A 65 5.99 -14.26 -21.80
C THR A 65 4.99 -13.21 -22.30
N ILE A 66 4.41 -13.43 -23.48
CA ILE A 66 3.41 -12.53 -24.08
C ILE A 66 2.18 -12.41 -23.18
N GLU A 67 1.63 -13.51 -22.68
CA GLU A 67 0.49 -13.51 -21.76
C GLU A 67 0.80 -12.73 -20.47
N SER A 68 2.03 -12.86 -19.96
CA SER A 68 2.48 -12.12 -18.77
C SER A 68 2.57 -10.61 -19.04
N LEU A 69 3.10 -10.23 -20.21
CA LEU A 69 3.17 -8.83 -20.64
C LEU A 69 1.77 -8.23 -20.81
N GLN A 70 0.86 -8.91 -21.51
CA GLN A 70 -0.54 -8.48 -21.70
C GLN A 70 -1.31 -8.38 -20.38
N LYS A 71 -1.03 -9.26 -19.43
CA LYS A 71 -1.63 -9.19 -18.10
C LYS A 71 -1.18 -7.95 -17.34
N MET A 72 0.07 -7.52 -17.51
CA MET A 72 0.58 -6.29 -16.89
C MET A 72 0.09 -5.04 -17.61
N GLU A 73 -0.04 -5.06 -18.94
CA GLU A 73 -0.61 -3.95 -19.72
C GLU A 73 -2.05 -3.62 -19.31
N LYS A 74 -2.86 -4.64 -19.01
CA LYS A 74 -4.28 -4.47 -18.62
C LYS A 74 -4.49 -3.96 -17.19
N ARG A 75 -3.43 -3.72 -16.43
CA ARG A 75 -3.52 -3.32 -15.01
C ARG A 75 -3.41 -1.81 -14.86
N ASP A 76 -4.51 -1.20 -14.43
CA ASP A 76 -4.56 0.25 -14.16
C ASP A 76 -3.66 0.68 -12.98
N ASP A 77 -3.23 -0.26 -12.14
CA ASP A 77 -2.35 0.00 -11.00
C ASP A 77 -0.85 -0.12 -11.34
N VAL A 78 -0.50 -0.49 -12.58
CA VAL A 78 0.88 -0.67 -13.06
C VAL A 78 1.30 0.49 -13.96
N CYS A 79 2.29 1.27 -13.53
CA CYS A 79 2.79 2.42 -14.29
C CYS A 79 3.92 2.08 -15.27
N ALA A 80 4.57 0.93 -15.10
CA ALA A 80 5.68 0.47 -15.93
C ALA A 80 5.86 -1.04 -15.84
N ILE A 81 6.46 -1.65 -16.87
CA ILE A 81 6.80 -3.08 -16.90
C ILE A 81 8.33 -3.22 -16.90
N LEU A 82 8.86 -3.97 -15.95
CA LEU A 82 10.25 -4.41 -15.90
C LEU A 82 10.34 -5.84 -16.42
N LEU A 83 10.90 -6.01 -17.61
CA LEU A 83 11.22 -7.32 -18.18
C LEU A 83 12.64 -7.74 -17.76
N ARG A 84 12.75 -8.63 -16.78
CA ARG A 84 14.03 -9.20 -16.33
C ARG A 84 14.35 -10.44 -17.17
N ILE A 85 15.45 -10.40 -17.90
CA ILE A 85 15.90 -11.48 -18.78
C ILE A 85 17.10 -12.18 -18.14
N ASP A 86 16.98 -13.48 -17.96
CA ASP A 86 18.03 -14.40 -17.51
C ASP A 86 17.98 -15.66 -18.41
N SER A 87 18.42 -15.50 -19.65
CA SER A 87 18.25 -16.50 -20.70
C SER A 87 19.49 -16.62 -21.58
N PRO A 88 19.90 -17.84 -21.96
CA PRO A 88 20.92 -18.06 -22.98
C PRO A 88 20.39 -17.82 -24.42
N GLY A 89 19.10 -17.51 -24.59
CA GLY A 89 18.43 -17.41 -25.88
C GLY A 89 17.51 -18.61 -26.16
N GLY A 90 17.31 -18.95 -27.43
CA GLY A 90 16.43 -20.04 -27.83
C GLY A 90 15.97 -19.91 -29.28
N ALA A 91 14.72 -20.28 -29.55
CA ALA A 91 14.10 -20.12 -30.86
C ALA A 91 14.03 -18.63 -31.26
N VAL A 92 14.55 -18.34 -32.46
CA VAL A 92 14.57 -16.99 -33.04
C VAL A 92 13.15 -16.45 -33.19
N VAL A 93 12.21 -17.28 -33.66
CA VAL A 93 10.81 -16.89 -33.84
C VAL A 93 10.18 -16.48 -32.50
N ALA A 94 10.37 -17.26 -31.44
CA ALA A 94 9.82 -16.95 -30.13
C ALA A 94 10.40 -15.65 -29.56
N SER A 95 11.70 -15.40 -29.76
CA SER A 95 12.34 -14.15 -29.39
C SER A 95 11.77 -12.95 -30.17
N GLN A 96 11.49 -13.14 -31.46
CA GLN A 96 10.92 -12.10 -32.31
C GLN A 96 9.49 -11.75 -31.90
N GLU A 97 8.65 -12.75 -31.61
CA GLU A 97 7.29 -12.53 -31.12
C GLU A 97 7.28 -11.77 -29.78
N ILE A 98 8.20 -12.10 -28.86
CA ILE A 98 8.35 -11.37 -27.59
C ILE A 98 8.79 -9.92 -27.84
N HIS A 99 9.75 -9.71 -28.73
CA HIS A 99 10.23 -8.38 -29.07
C HIS A 99 9.12 -7.50 -29.67
N ASP A 100 8.34 -8.06 -30.59
CA ASP A 100 7.26 -7.35 -31.27
C ASP A 100 6.14 -6.99 -30.28
N GLU A 101 5.83 -7.88 -29.33
CA GLU A 101 4.87 -7.57 -28.25
C GLU A 101 5.38 -6.47 -27.31
N VAL A 102 6.68 -6.47 -26.97
CA VAL A 102 7.29 -5.40 -26.17
C VAL A 102 7.19 -4.05 -26.89
N LEU A 103 7.44 -4.02 -28.20
CA LEU A 103 7.29 -2.80 -29.01
C LEU A 103 5.84 -2.33 -29.04
N ARG A 104 4.89 -3.24 -29.27
CA ARG A 104 3.46 -2.93 -29.28
C ARG A 104 3.00 -2.27 -27.97
N ILE A 105 3.42 -2.81 -26.83
CA ILE A 105 3.06 -2.27 -25.51
C ILE A 105 3.71 -0.91 -25.26
N ARG A 106 4.93 -0.67 -25.77
CA ARG A 106 5.62 0.61 -25.62
C ARG A 106 5.01 1.74 -26.45
N GLU A 107 4.38 1.40 -27.58
CA GLU A 107 3.76 2.37 -28.49
C GLU A 107 2.34 2.79 -28.07
N ASN A 108 1.72 2.05 -27.14
CA ASN A 108 0.47 2.43 -26.47
C ASN A 108 0.68 3.52 -25.43
#